data_AF-A0A8H5VVQ1-F1
#
_entry.id   AF-A0A8H5VVQ1-F1
#
_cell.length_a   1.000
_cell.length_b   1.000
_cell.length_c   1.000
_cell.angle_alpha   90.00
_cell.angle_beta   90.00
_cell.angle_gamma   90.00
#
_symmetry.space_group_name_H-M   'P 1'
#
loop_
_entity.id
_entity.type
_entity.pdbx_description
1 polymer ?
#
loop_
_entity_poly.entity_id
_entity_poly.type
_entity_poly.pdbx_seq_one_letter_code
_entity_poly.pdbx_strand_id
1 'polypeptide(L)'
;MASLDFVSPSFNHGKALETPYTSRIKDLPYELVLRNLRSSLLPDPNRLSSRNQVQHQPRILPNKLTHISEVDGMVAAHFHATKSAGLGISGRHLPLLYRLISNLITPPHFYAILVIDIEGRFDATRLTCSPSHLQHVYVHRPARSDPENTRALVADAEGILLYGNVAKASAGREWWGTIVVGGVGAGDVTTGWKGWLRVDRENVRGFAPGTSAEEALDQKRQRQDIVDAAGWAAASQWGGFVFREAGEIVLEEDGGPEQPLDIGERDESTRD
;
A
#
# COMPACT_ATOMS: atom_id res chain seq x y z
N MET A 1 -40.48 -8.07 0.46
CA MET A 1 -40.34 -8.98 1.61
C MET A 1 -39.39 -10.08 1.19
N ALA A 2 -38.15 -10.04 1.67
CA ALA A 2 -37.18 -11.12 1.53
C ALA A 2 -36.44 -11.23 2.86
N SER A 3 -36.52 -12.42 3.44
CA SER A 3 -36.02 -12.81 4.76
C SER A 3 -34.49 -12.89 4.74
N LEU A 4 -33.84 -12.37 5.78
CA LEU A 4 -32.43 -12.62 6.08
C LEU A 4 -32.40 -13.40 7.39
N ASP A 5 -32.02 -14.67 7.30
CA ASP A 5 -31.93 -15.56 8.45
C ASP A 5 -30.73 -15.17 9.32
N PHE A 6 -31.02 -14.97 10.61
CA PHE A 6 -30.10 -14.55 11.65
C PHE A 6 -29.64 -15.78 12.43
N VAL A 7 -28.33 -15.97 12.60
CA VAL A 7 -27.78 -16.94 13.56
C VAL A 7 -27.00 -16.15 14.61
N SER A 8 -27.61 -16.02 15.79
CA SER A 8 -26.94 -15.53 17.01
C SER A 8 -26.16 -16.65 17.70
N PRO A 9 -25.08 -16.30 18.40
CA PRO A 9 -24.76 -16.97 19.66
C PRO A 9 -24.83 -15.98 20.84
N SER A 10 -25.54 -16.41 21.88
CA SER A 10 -25.67 -15.72 23.16
C SER A 10 -24.49 -15.99 24.11
N PHE A 11 -24.10 -14.90 24.79
CA PHE A 11 -23.55 -14.78 26.15
C PHE A 11 -22.25 -15.51 26.57
N ASN A 12 -21.30 -14.71 27.09
CA ASN A 12 -21.01 -14.76 28.53
C ASN A 12 -20.37 -13.46 29.05
N HIS A 13 -20.86 -13.00 30.21
CA HIS A 13 -20.31 -11.91 31.01
C HIS A 13 -19.02 -12.37 31.70
N GLY A 14 -17.94 -11.60 31.57
CA GLY A 14 -16.66 -11.87 32.24
C GLY A 14 -15.82 -10.61 32.39
N LYS A 15 -15.94 -9.99 33.57
CA LYS A 15 -15.06 -9.04 34.28
C LYS A 15 -13.91 -8.33 33.54
N ALA A 16 -13.92 -7.01 33.70
CA ALA A 16 -12.80 -6.11 33.47
C ALA A 16 -11.59 -6.44 34.35
N LEU A 17 -10.39 -6.42 33.76
CA LEU A 17 -9.12 -6.27 34.45
C LEU A 17 -8.27 -5.27 33.67
N GLU A 18 -7.90 -4.20 34.36
CA GLU A 18 -7.03 -3.11 33.92
C GLU A 18 -5.62 -3.61 33.63
N THR A 19 -4.99 -3.06 32.59
CA THR A 19 -3.53 -3.11 32.42
C THR A 19 -3.00 -1.71 32.14
N PRO A 20 -1.97 -1.23 32.85
CA PRO A 20 -1.44 0.12 32.68
C PRO A 20 -0.52 0.18 31.46
N TYR A 21 -0.94 0.93 30.42
CA TYR A 21 -0.08 1.34 29.33
C TYR A 21 0.67 2.62 29.72
N THR A 22 1.96 2.51 30.01
CA THR A 22 2.88 3.66 29.97
C THR A 22 3.79 3.52 28.75
N SER A 23 3.37 4.05 27.61
CA SER A 23 4.28 4.28 26.47
C SER A 23 4.82 5.70 26.53
N ARG A 24 6.14 5.81 26.74
CA ARG A 24 6.95 7.01 26.57
C ARG A 24 6.68 7.66 25.21
N ILE A 25 6.01 8.81 25.22
CA ILE A 25 6.04 9.77 24.12
C ILE A 25 7.43 10.39 24.15
N LYS A 26 8.32 10.01 23.23
CA LYS A 26 9.57 10.73 23.01
C LYS A 26 9.27 11.94 22.13
N ASP A 27 9.23 13.10 22.78
CA ASP A 27 9.59 14.44 22.32
C ASP A 27 9.30 14.79 20.85
N LEU A 28 8.03 15.09 20.55
CA LEU A 28 7.74 16.11 19.55
C LEU A 28 8.05 17.48 20.18
N PRO A 29 8.75 18.40 19.48
CA PRO A 29 9.05 19.71 20.02
C PRO A 29 7.74 20.41 20.40
N TYR A 30 7.68 20.90 21.65
CA TYR A 30 6.51 21.53 22.26
C TYR A 30 5.88 22.62 21.36
N GLU A 31 6.72 23.33 20.60
CA GLU A 31 6.29 24.33 19.62
C GLU A 31 5.41 23.75 18.50
N LEU A 32 5.66 22.52 18.04
CA LEU A 32 4.85 21.86 17.02
C LEU A 32 3.46 21.50 17.57
N VAL A 33 3.41 21.04 18.82
CA VAL A 33 2.16 20.72 19.52
C VAL A 33 1.35 21.99 19.76
N LEU A 34 1.98 23.06 20.24
CA LEU A 34 1.31 24.34 20.48
C LEU A 34 0.84 25.02 19.19
N ARG A 35 1.62 24.92 18.11
CA ARG A 35 1.22 25.49 16.81
C ARG A 35 -0.02 24.77 16.27
N ASN A 36 -0.07 23.45 16.40
CA ASN A 36 -1.25 22.67 16.02
C ASN A 36 -2.46 23.03 16.88
N LEU A 37 -2.30 23.18 18.20
CA LEU A 37 -3.39 23.55 19.10
C LEU A 37 -3.91 24.97 18.84
N ARG A 38 -3.03 25.96 18.67
CA ARG A 38 -3.40 27.35 18.37
C ARG A 38 -4.11 27.48 17.02
N SER A 39 -3.72 26.66 16.03
CA SER A 39 -4.38 26.64 14.73
C SER A 39 -5.81 26.07 14.76
N SER A 40 -6.16 25.32 15.81
CA SER A 40 -7.48 24.70 15.98
C SER A 40 -8.42 25.51 16.89
N LEU A 41 -7.91 26.50 17.64
CA LEU A 41 -8.64 27.17 18.72
C LEU A 41 -8.90 28.66 18.50
N LEU A 42 -8.70 29.21 17.29
CA LEU A 42 -9.09 30.58 16.96
C LEU A 42 -10.35 30.59 16.09
N PRO A 43 -11.55 30.82 16.66
CA PRO A 43 -12.69 31.31 15.92
C PRO A 43 -12.54 32.82 15.68
N ASP A 44 -12.67 33.24 14.42
CA ASP A 44 -12.78 34.64 14.02
C ASP A 44 -14.13 35.21 14.52
N PRO A 45 -14.15 36.23 15.42
CA PRO A 45 -15.38 36.71 16.03
C PRO A 45 -16.30 37.52 15.10
N ASN A 46 -15.93 37.74 13.84
CA ASN A 46 -16.71 38.58 12.92
C ASN A 46 -17.51 37.84 11.83
N ARG A 47 -17.78 36.54 11.96
CA ARG A 47 -18.68 35.82 11.04
C ARG A 47 -20.07 35.55 11.62
N LEU A 48 -20.84 36.62 11.81
CA LEU A 48 -22.30 36.53 11.84
C LEU A 48 -22.83 36.71 10.41
N SER A 49 -23.61 35.72 9.96
CA SER A 49 -24.34 35.66 8.67
C SER A 49 -23.58 35.08 7.49
N SER A 50 -23.57 33.74 7.38
CA SER A 50 -23.82 32.98 6.14
C SER A 50 -23.60 31.49 6.41
N ARG A 51 -24.70 30.77 6.59
CA ARG A 51 -24.74 29.31 6.60
C ARG A 51 -24.60 28.83 5.15
N ASN A 52 -23.37 28.72 4.66
CA ASN A 52 -23.06 28.05 3.39
C ASN A 52 -21.60 27.59 3.35
N GLN A 53 -21.42 26.31 3.06
CA GLN A 53 -20.19 25.62 2.65
C GLN A 53 -18.91 26.01 3.41
N VAL A 54 -18.61 25.27 4.48
CA VAL A 54 -17.21 25.08 4.86
C VAL A 54 -16.58 24.25 3.74
N GLN A 55 -15.96 24.94 2.77
CA GLN A 55 -14.93 24.32 1.94
C GLN A 55 -13.85 23.81 2.91
N HIS A 56 -13.94 22.53 3.25
CA HIS A 56 -12.80 21.79 3.77
C HIS A 56 -11.77 21.76 2.65
N GLN A 57 -10.98 22.83 2.57
CA GLN A 57 -9.75 22.82 1.80
C GLN A 57 -8.88 21.76 2.48
N PRO A 58 -8.59 20.61 1.83
CA PRO A 58 -7.79 19.58 2.47
C PRO A 58 -6.45 20.22 2.81
N ARG A 59 -6.11 20.26 4.11
CA ARG A 59 -4.78 20.64 4.55
C ARG A 59 -3.82 19.69 3.84
N ILE A 60 -3.01 20.22 2.93
CA ILE A 60 -1.98 19.45 2.22
C ILE A 60 -0.97 19.04 3.29
N LEU A 61 -1.20 17.86 3.90
CA LEU A 61 -0.29 17.29 4.86
C LEU A 61 1.01 16.89 4.14
N PRO A 62 2.17 17.03 4.80
CA PRO A 62 3.42 16.51 4.27
C PRO A 62 3.24 15.04 3.91
N ASN A 63 3.77 14.68 2.73
CA ASN A 63 3.52 13.43 2.02
C ASN A 63 3.41 12.20 2.94
N LYS A 64 2.34 11.42 2.78
CA LYS A 64 2.21 10.12 3.42
C LYS A 64 3.31 9.18 2.93
N LEU A 65 3.98 8.50 3.85
CA LEU A 65 5.04 7.55 3.50
C LEU A 65 4.41 6.29 2.90
N THR A 66 4.92 5.89 1.74
CA THR A 66 4.61 4.62 1.09
C THR A 66 5.44 3.46 1.67
N HIS A 67 6.49 3.81 2.43
CA HIS A 67 7.50 2.90 2.98
C HIS A 67 8.23 2.11 1.89
N ILE A 68 8.35 2.72 0.71
CA ILE A 68 9.22 2.31 -0.39
C ILE A 68 10.17 3.49 -0.60
N SER A 69 11.42 3.36 -0.15
CA SER A 69 12.36 4.48 -0.04
C SER A 69 12.54 5.28 -1.33
N GLU A 70 12.55 4.60 -2.46
CA GLU A 70 12.70 5.16 -3.78
C GLU A 70 11.46 5.98 -4.18
N VAL A 71 10.27 5.48 -3.86
CA VAL A 71 9.00 6.19 -4.09
C VAL A 71 8.93 7.41 -3.17
N ASP A 72 9.23 7.24 -1.89
CA ASP A 72 9.17 8.32 -0.89
C ASP A 72 10.15 9.45 -1.23
N GLY A 73 11.36 9.10 -1.67
CA GLY A 73 12.35 10.06 -2.15
C GLY A 73 11.87 10.86 -3.36
N MET A 74 11.28 10.18 -4.36
CA MET A 74 10.71 10.84 -5.53
C MET A 74 9.49 11.70 -5.19
N VAL A 75 8.62 11.25 -4.30
CA VAL A 75 7.44 11.99 -3.83
C VAL A 75 7.88 13.26 -3.07
N ALA A 76 8.91 13.17 -2.23
CA ALA A 76 9.50 14.32 -1.55
C ALA A 76 10.11 15.33 -2.55
N ALA A 77 10.86 14.85 -3.55
CA ALA A 77 11.44 15.70 -4.58
C ALA A 77 10.37 16.37 -5.46
N HIS A 78 9.33 15.63 -5.86
CA HIS A 78 8.17 16.17 -6.58
C HIS A 78 7.49 17.28 -5.79
N PHE A 79 7.21 17.04 -4.50
CA PHE A 79 6.57 18.03 -3.64
C PHE A 79 7.46 19.26 -3.45
N HIS A 80 8.77 19.08 -3.27
CA HIS A 80 9.70 20.20 -3.15
C HIS A 80 9.67 21.10 -4.40
N ALA A 81 9.65 20.49 -5.60
CA ALA A 81 9.67 21.20 -6.88
C ALA A 81 8.33 21.83 -7.26
N THR A 82 7.20 21.15 -7.03
CA THR A 82 5.89 21.53 -7.59
C THR A 82 4.88 22.03 -6.55
N LYS A 83 5.15 21.80 -5.26
CA LYS A 83 4.20 22.00 -4.15
C LYS A 83 2.87 21.25 -4.29
N SER A 84 2.82 20.26 -5.20
CA SER A 84 1.70 19.35 -5.35
C SER A 84 1.98 18.07 -4.56
N ALA A 85 1.03 17.67 -3.72
CA ALA A 85 1.11 16.44 -2.94
C ALA A 85 0.51 15.24 -3.68
N GLY A 86 0.77 14.05 -3.15
CA GLY A 86 0.25 12.79 -3.66
C GLY A 86 1.11 12.15 -4.75
N LEU A 87 0.94 10.85 -4.91
CA LEU A 87 1.65 10.03 -5.89
C LEU A 87 0.77 9.85 -7.14
N GLY A 88 1.22 10.40 -8.27
CA GLY A 88 0.57 10.19 -9.57
C GLY A 88 1.32 9.14 -10.38
N ILE A 89 0.70 8.01 -10.71
CA ILE A 89 1.32 6.90 -11.44
C ILE A 89 0.72 6.79 -12.85
N SER A 90 1.56 6.74 -13.88
CA SER A 90 1.17 6.54 -15.27
C SER A 90 1.80 5.28 -15.87
N GLY A 91 1.40 4.92 -17.10
CA GLY A 91 1.86 3.70 -17.76
C GLY A 91 1.20 2.43 -17.21
N ARG A 92 1.98 1.36 -17.09
CA ARG A 92 1.55 0.05 -16.56
C ARG A 92 1.56 0.08 -15.02
N HIS A 93 0.64 0.82 -14.42
CA HIS A 93 0.65 1.15 -12.99
C HIS A 93 0.34 -0.01 -12.02
N LEU A 94 -0.39 -1.06 -12.45
CA LEU A 94 -0.92 -2.10 -11.55
C LEU A 94 0.17 -2.85 -10.76
N PRO A 95 1.30 -3.27 -11.34
CA PRO A 95 2.38 -3.93 -10.61
C PRO A 95 2.93 -3.08 -9.45
N LEU A 96 3.09 -1.76 -9.66
CA LEU A 96 3.55 -0.87 -8.60
C LEU A 96 2.46 -0.69 -7.53
N LEU A 97 1.19 -0.60 -7.92
CA LEU A 97 0.09 -0.56 -6.96
C LEU A 97 0.02 -1.82 -6.10
N TYR A 98 0.17 -3.00 -6.69
CA TYR A 98 0.16 -4.25 -5.93
C TYR A 98 1.32 -4.32 -4.94
N ARG A 99 2.52 -3.92 -5.35
CA ARG A 99 3.67 -3.81 -4.44
C ARG A 99 3.41 -2.81 -3.31
N LEU A 100 2.91 -1.62 -3.63
CA LEU A 100 2.64 -0.56 -2.67
C LEU A 100 1.57 -0.97 -1.65
N ILE A 101 0.43 -1.49 -2.11
CA ILE A 101 -0.66 -1.92 -1.23
C ILE A 101 -0.20 -3.09 -0.37
N SER A 102 0.48 -4.08 -0.94
CA SER A 102 0.99 -5.23 -0.17
C SER A 102 1.96 -4.78 0.91
N ASN A 103 2.88 -3.86 0.62
CA ASN A 103 3.81 -3.28 1.59
C ASN A 103 3.05 -2.59 2.74
N LEU A 104 2.04 -1.78 2.43
CA LEU A 104 1.32 -1.01 3.43
C LEU A 104 0.45 -1.85 4.36
N ILE A 105 -0.19 -2.92 3.86
CA ILE A 105 -1.17 -3.70 4.66
C ILE A 105 -0.56 -4.86 5.45
N THR A 106 0.70 -5.20 5.20
CA THR A 106 1.45 -6.31 5.83
C THR A 106 2.40 -5.80 6.92
N PRO A 107 3.00 -6.69 7.74
CA PRO A 107 4.04 -6.27 8.67
C PRO A 107 5.20 -5.57 7.94
N PRO A 108 5.78 -4.51 8.51
CA PRO A 108 5.51 -3.95 9.85
C PRO A 108 4.41 -2.87 9.89
N HIS A 109 3.77 -2.55 8.76
CA HIS A 109 2.99 -1.31 8.60
C HIS A 109 1.52 -1.44 9.00
N PHE A 110 0.88 -2.57 8.66
CA PHE A 110 -0.50 -2.88 9.08
C PHE A 110 -1.53 -1.77 8.85
N TYR A 111 -1.48 -1.09 7.71
CA TYR A 111 -2.47 -0.08 7.37
C TYR A 111 -3.80 -0.68 6.87
N ALA A 112 -4.85 0.15 6.88
CA ALA A 112 -6.06 -0.03 6.09
C ALA A 112 -6.09 0.96 4.91
N ILE A 113 -6.60 0.52 3.76
CA ILE A 113 -6.57 1.27 2.48
C ILE A 113 -7.90 1.13 1.73
N LEU A 114 -8.30 2.18 1.01
CA LEU A 114 -9.42 2.19 0.05
C LEU A 114 -8.86 2.29 -1.35
N VAL A 115 -9.31 1.41 -2.21
CA VAL A 115 -9.08 1.45 -3.64
C VAL A 115 -10.40 1.82 -4.31
N ILE A 116 -10.45 3.00 -4.94
CA ILE A 116 -11.55 3.39 -5.82
C ILE A 116 -11.15 2.98 -7.24
N ASP A 117 -11.70 1.86 -7.70
CA ASP A 117 -11.36 1.24 -8.99
C ASP A 117 -12.38 1.62 -10.05
N ILE A 118 -12.11 2.74 -10.73
CA ILE A 118 -12.97 3.31 -11.78
C ILE A 118 -12.86 2.48 -13.07
N GLU A 119 -11.68 1.94 -13.34
CA GLU A 119 -11.40 1.15 -14.53
C GLU A 119 -11.87 -0.32 -14.42
N GLY A 120 -12.17 -0.80 -13.21
CA GLY A 120 -12.53 -2.20 -12.98
C GLY A 120 -11.37 -3.17 -13.19
N ARG A 121 -10.11 -2.68 -13.14
CA ARG A 121 -8.90 -3.46 -13.48
C ARG A 121 -8.12 -3.89 -12.24
N PHE A 122 -8.45 -3.35 -11.07
CA PHE A 122 -7.77 -3.75 -9.84
C PHE A 122 -8.23 -5.14 -9.41
N ASP A 123 -7.27 -6.03 -9.17
CA ASP A 123 -7.51 -7.40 -8.73
C ASP A 123 -6.79 -7.65 -7.39
N ALA A 124 -7.57 -7.75 -6.31
CA ALA A 124 -7.05 -7.96 -4.96
C ALA A 124 -6.32 -9.30 -4.80
N THR A 125 -6.56 -10.29 -5.68
CA THR A 125 -5.88 -11.60 -5.61
C THR A 125 -4.41 -11.52 -5.99
N ARG A 126 -3.98 -10.42 -6.64
CA ARG A 126 -2.59 -10.15 -6.98
C ARG A 126 -1.79 -9.50 -5.86
N LEU A 127 -2.43 -9.18 -4.73
CA LEU A 127 -1.72 -8.67 -3.56
C LEU A 127 -0.95 -9.81 -2.89
N THR A 128 0.30 -9.55 -2.57
CA THR A 128 1.22 -10.54 -1.99
C THR A 128 1.16 -10.41 -0.47
N CYS A 129 0.08 -10.93 0.12
CA CYS A 129 -0.14 -10.92 1.56
C CYS A 129 -1.04 -12.09 1.98
N SER A 130 -1.03 -12.42 3.27
CA SER A 130 -1.96 -13.43 3.79
C SER A 130 -3.41 -12.94 3.73
N PRO A 131 -4.40 -13.85 3.68
CA PRO A 131 -5.82 -13.48 3.65
C PRO A 131 -6.27 -12.58 4.81
N SER A 132 -5.64 -12.70 5.98
CA SER A 132 -5.91 -11.83 7.13
C SER A 132 -5.49 -10.38 6.92
N HIS A 133 -4.59 -10.09 5.97
CA HIS A 133 -4.25 -8.72 5.59
C HIS A 133 -5.16 -8.17 4.50
N LEU A 134 -5.69 -9.02 3.61
CA LEU A 134 -6.60 -8.62 2.53
C LEU A 134 -7.89 -7.98 3.03
N GLN A 135 -8.43 -8.40 4.18
CA GLN A 135 -9.65 -7.83 4.76
C GLN A 135 -9.55 -6.32 5.10
N HIS A 136 -8.35 -5.74 5.01
CA HIS A 136 -8.09 -4.33 5.27
C HIS A 136 -7.88 -3.50 3.99
N VAL A 137 -8.07 -4.12 2.81
CA VAL A 137 -8.15 -3.45 1.51
C VAL A 137 -9.62 -3.39 1.10
N TYR A 138 -10.18 -2.19 1.20
CA TYR A 138 -11.54 -1.94 0.76
C TYR A 138 -11.51 -1.54 -0.71
N VAL A 139 -12.33 -2.19 -1.54
CA VAL A 139 -12.41 -1.87 -2.98
C VAL A 139 -13.79 -1.35 -3.29
N HIS A 140 -13.86 -0.14 -3.82
CA HIS A 140 -15.08 0.48 -4.30
C HIS A 140 -15.00 0.66 -5.82
N ARG A 141 -15.97 0.09 -6.55
CA ARG A 141 -16.11 0.26 -8.00
C ARG A 141 -17.35 1.10 -8.29
N PRO A 142 -17.21 2.42 -8.47
CA PRO A 142 -18.36 3.28 -8.67
C PRO A 142 -18.99 3.02 -10.05
N ALA A 143 -20.32 3.08 -10.12
CA ALA A 143 -21.04 2.98 -11.39
C ALA A 143 -20.83 4.20 -12.31
N ARG A 144 -20.41 5.34 -11.72
CA ARG A 144 -20.13 6.59 -12.44
C ARG A 144 -18.66 6.97 -12.27
N SER A 145 -18.00 7.23 -13.39
CA SER A 145 -16.59 7.59 -13.48
C SER A 145 -16.35 9.10 -13.57
N ASP A 146 -17.33 9.93 -13.20
CA ASP A 146 -17.17 11.38 -13.30
C ASP A 146 -16.26 11.92 -12.18
N PRO A 147 -15.46 12.97 -12.45
CA PRO A 147 -14.48 13.49 -11.48
C PRO A 147 -15.08 14.12 -10.23
N GLU A 148 -16.35 14.54 -10.26
CA GLU A 148 -17.01 15.15 -9.11
C GLU A 148 -17.48 14.08 -8.13
N ASN A 149 -18.09 13.01 -8.64
CA ASN A 149 -18.42 11.81 -7.88
C ASN A 149 -17.16 11.19 -7.25
N THR A 150 -16.07 11.09 -8.01
CA THR A 150 -14.78 10.58 -7.49
C THR A 150 -14.26 11.44 -6.33
N ARG A 151 -14.32 12.77 -6.46
CA ARG A 151 -13.93 13.71 -5.38
C ARG A 151 -14.81 13.57 -4.14
N ALA A 152 -16.12 13.40 -4.32
CA ALA A 152 -17.05 13.16 -3.21
C ALA A 152 -16.71 11.84 -2.49
N LEU A 153 -16.49 10.76 -3.23
CA LEU A 153 -16.09 9.46 -2.66
C LEU A 153 -14.77 9.54 -1.89
N VAL A 154 -13.78 10.27 -2.40
CA VAL A 154 -12.51 10.49 -1.68
C VAL A 154 -12.72 11.31 -0.41
N ALA A 155 -13.58 12.34 -0.44
CA ALA A 155 -13.89 13.16 0.72
C ALA A 155 -14.63 12.36 1.81
N ASP A 156 -15.50 11.43 1.42
CA ASP A 156 -16.27 10.59 2.34
C ASP A 156 -15.48 9.38 2.85
N ALA A 157 -14.37 9.02 2.19
CA ALA A 157 -13.61 7.80 2.46
C ALA A 157 -13.18 7.66 3.93
N GLU A 158 -12.64 8.74 4.51
CA GLU A 158 -12.18 8.74 5.91
C GLU A 158 -13.35 8.50 6.87
N GLY A 159 -14.51 9.14 6.64
CA GLY A 159 -15.69 8.95 7.47
C GLY A 159 -16.23 7.52 7.40
N ILE A 160 -16.28 6.95 6.21
CA ILE A 160 -16.73 5.56 5.98
C ILE A 160 -15.79 4.56 6.66
N LEU A 161 -14.48 4.81 6.63
CA LEU A 161 -13.49 3.82 7.08
C LEU A 161 -13.11 3.97 8.55
N LEU A 162 -13.25 5.15 9.14
CA LEU A 162 -13.08 5.34 10.57
C LEU A 162 -14.35 5.02 11.37
N TYR A 163 -15.54 5.30 10.81
CA TYR A 163 -16.80 5.22 11.56
C TYR A 163 -17.86 4.29 10.95
N GLY A 164 -17.65 3.81 9.72
CA GLY A 164 -18.59 2.92 9.05
C GLY A 164 -18.47 1.48 9.53
N ASN A 165 -19.62 0.81 9.64
CA ASN A 165 -19.69 -0.61 10.02
C ASN A 165 -18.89 -1.52 9.08
N VAL A 166 -18.74 -1.12 7.82
CA VAL A 166 -18.00 -1.87 6.79
C VAL A 166 -16.52 -2.03 7.13
N ALA A 167 -15.95 -1.09 7.90
CA ALA A 167 -14.53 -1.07 8.24
C ALA A 167 -14.22 -1.62 9.63
N LYS A 168 -15.20 -2.25 10.29
CA LYS A 168 -15.05 -2.78 11.65
C LYS A 168 -13.87 -3.76 11.80
N ALA A 169 -13.58 -4.54 10.76
CA ALA A 169 -12.43 -5.45 10.76
C ALA A 169 -11.09 -4.71 10.88
N SER A 170 -11.02 -3.43 10.49
CA SER A 170 -9.83 -2.58 10.54
C SER A 170 -9.76 -1.68 11.77
N ALA A 171 -10.63 -1.81 12.79
CA ALA A 171 -10.69 -0.89 13.93
C ALA A 171 -9.37 -0.71 14.71
N GLY A 172 -8.44 -1.66 14.63
CA GLY A 172 -7.12 -1.60 15.25
C GLY A 172 -5.98 -1.14 14.34
N ARG A 173 -6.27 -0.70 13.10
CA ARG A 173 -5.27 -0.27 12.12
C ARG A 173 -5.37 1.21 11.82
N GLU A 174 -4.23 1.83 11.59
CA GLU A 174 -4.20 3.19 11.07
C GLU A 174 -4.74 3.22 9.64
N TRP A 175 -5.57 4.23 9.37
CA TRP A 175 -6.02 4.55 8.02
C TRP A 175 -4.89 5.22 7.25
N TRP A 176 -4.39 4.58 6.19
CA TRP A 176 -3.34 5.19 5.38
C TRP A 176 -3.91 6.20 4.41
N GLY A 177 -4.87 5.83 3.57
CA GLY A 177 -5.32 6.73 2.50
C GLY A 177 -6.05 6.07 1.35
N THR A 178 -6.43 6.91 0.39
CA THR A 178 -7.24 6.51 -0.77
C THR A 178 -6.39 6.41 -2.02
N ILE A 179 -6.50 5.27 -2.71
CA ILE A 179 -5.89 5.00 -4.01
C ILE A 179 -7.00 5.04 -5.06
N VAL A 180 -6.84 5.89 -6.08
CA VAL A 180 -7.79 5.97 -7.19
C VAL A 180 -7.18 5.36 -8.44
N VAL A 181 -7.81 4.31 -8.95
CA VAL A 181 -7.41 3.62 -10.18
C VAL A 181 -8.26 4.09 -11.34
N GLY A 182 -7.65 4.81 -12.29
CA GLY A 182 -8.31 5.12 -13.56
C GLY A 182 -9.14 6.41 -13.60
N GLY A 183 -8.70 7.45 -12.91
CA GLY A 183 -9.41 8.72 -12.83
C GLY A 183 -8.47 9.93 -12.76
N VAL A 184 -9.07 11.12 -12.76
CA VAL A 184 -8.35 12.39 -12.60
C VAL A 184 -8.76 13.03 -11.29
N GLY A 185 -7.79 13.23 -10.40
CA GLY A 185 -7.96 14.05 -9.21
C GLY A 185 -8.58 13.35 -8.00
N ALA A 186 -8.07 13.78 -6.84
CA ALA A 186 -8.36 13.36 -5.47
C ALA A 186 -7.91 11.94 -5.12
N GLY A 187 -7.12 11.83 -4.06
CA GLY A 187 -6.51 10.60 -3.57
C GLY A 187 -5.07 10.83 -3.14
N ASP A 188 -4.57 9.98 -2.26
CA ASP A 188 -3.17 9.95 -1.85
C ASP A 188 -2.30 9.34 -2.95
N VAL A 189 -2.86 8.35 -3.67
CA VAL A 189 -2.32 7.79 -4.92
C VAL A 189 -3.38 7.90 -6.00
N THR A 190 -2.98 8.35 -7.19
CA THR A 190 -3.83 8.38 -8.37
C THR A 190 -3.14 7.68 -9.52
N THR A 191 -3.88 6.88 -10.27
CA THR A 191 -3.35 6.28 -11.50
C THR A 191 -4.12 6.74 -12.73
N GLY A 192 -3.35 7.08 -13.77
CA GLY A 192 -3.89 7.57 -15.02
C GLY A 192 -2.82 8.20 -15.89
N TRP A 193 -3.22 8.65 -17.07
CA TRP A 193 -2.29 9.19 -18.07
C TRP A 193 -1.56 10.48 -17.64
N LYS A 194 -2.06 11.17 -16.60
CA LYS A 194 -1.43 12.38 -16.02
C LYS A 194 -0.47 12.10 -14.87
N GLY A 195 -0.24 10.84 -14.50
CA GLY A 195 0.71 10.49 -13.43
C GLY A 195 2.15 10.86 -13.77
N TRP A 196 2.86 11.44 -12.81
CA TRP A 196 4.24 11.91 -12.98
C TRP A 196 5.29 10.81 -12.80
N LEU A 197 4.94 9.70 -12.15
CA LEU A 197 5.77 8.50 -12.05
C LEU A 197 5.30 7.47 -13.09
N ARG A 198 6.11 7.25 -14.12
CA ARG A 198 5.78 6.32 -15.20
C ARG A 198 6.28 4.91 -14.88
N VAL A 199 5.41 3.92 -15.01
CA VAL A 199 5.76 2.50 -14.85
C VAL A 199 5.73 1.83 -16.21
N ASP A 200 6.84 1.21 -16.59
CA ASP A 200 6.98 0.40 -17.81
C ASP A 200 7.64 -0.95 -17.47
N ARG A 201 7.72 -1.86 -18.45
CA ARG A 201 8.57 -3.05 -18.28
C ARG A 201 10.02 -2.62 -18.23
N GLU A 202 10.80 -3.30 -17.39
CA GLU A 202 12.25 -3.11 -17.35
C GLU A 202 12.83 -3.26 -18.75
N ASN A 203 13.73 -2.35 -19.14
CA ASN A 203 14.29 -2.35 -20.48
C ASN A 203 15.26 -3.53 -20.65
N VAL A 204 14.83 -4.51 -21.44
CA VAL A 204 15.70 -5.62 -21.87
C VAL A 204 16.48 -5.18 -23.10
N ARG A 205 17.81 -5.25 -23.02
CA ARG A 205 18.70 -4.89 -24.13
C ARG A 205 18.27 -5.62 -25.41
N GLY A 206 18.14 -4.89 -26.52
CA GLY A 206 17.77 -5.45 -27.83
C GLY A 206 18.81 -6.42 -28.41
N PHE A 207 18.60 -6.87 -29.65
CA PHE A 207 19.63 -7.61 -30.38
C PHE A 207 20.85 -6.73 -30.63
N ALA A 208 22.04 -7.34 -30.67
CA ALA A 208 23.25 -6.61 -31.00
C ALA A 208 23.14 -6.07 -32.44
N PRO A 209 23.59 -4.85 -32.73
CA PRO A 209 23.67 -4.36 -34.10
C PRO A 209 24.42 -5.38 -34.97
N GLY A 210 23.81 -5.78 -36.09
CA GLY A 210 24.37 -6.81 -37.00
C GLY A 210 23.87 -8.23 -36.78
N THR A 211 23.02 -8.49 -35.78
CA THR A 211 22.37 -9.80 -35.61
C THR A 211 21.44 -10.07 -36.80
N SER A 212 21.61 -11.22 -37.46
CA SER A 212 20.72 -11.60 -38.56
C SER A 212 19.34 -11.99 -38.06
N ALA A 213 18.34 -12.03 -38.94
CA ALA A 213 16.99 -12.47 -38.58
C ALA A 213 16.95 -13.94 -38.15
N GLU A 214 17.77 -14.79 -38.77
CA GLU A 214 17.90 -16.21 -38.43
C GLU A 214 18.56 -16.39 -37.05
N GLU A 215 19.67 -15.70 -36.81
CA GLU A 215 20.34 -15.67 -35.50
C GLU A 215 19.42 -15.15 -34.38
N ALA A 216 18.56 -14.16 -34.70
CA ALA A 216 17.59 -13.62 -33.75
C ALA A 216 16.48 -14.64 -33.41
N LEU A 217 16.08 -15.50 -34.36
CA LEU A 217 15.10 -16.56 -34.14
C LEU A 217 15.68 -17.70 -33.31
N ASP A 218 16.94 -18.07 -33.52
CA ASP A 218 17.63 -19.09 -32.73
C ASP A 218 17.74 -18.68 -31.25
N GLN A 219 17.91 -17.39 -30.98
CA GLN A 219 17.97 -16.83 -29.62
C GLN A 219 16.58 -16.55 -29.01
N LYS A 220 15.49 -16.79 -29.74
CA LYS A 220 14.14 -16.36 -29.33
C LYS A 220 13.72 -16.90 -27.96
N ARG A 221 13.91 -18.19 -27.69
CA ARG A 221 13.51 -18.81 -26.40
C ARG A 221 14.27 -18.20 -25.23
N GLN A 222 15.60 -18.21 -25.30
CA GLN A 222 16.46 -17.63 -24.27
C GLN A 222 16.12 -16.16 -24.00
N ARG A 223 15.81 -15.38 -25.05
CA ARG A 223 15.42 -13.98 -24.89
C ARG A 223 14.02 -13.81 -24.33
N GLN A 224 13.10 -14.70 -24.67
CA GLN A 224 11.79 -14.73 -24.05
C GLN A 224 11.92 -14.96 -22.54
N ASP A 225 12.78 -15.88 -22.12
CA ASP A 225 13.05 -16.13 -20.69
C ASP A 225 13.62 -14.88 -20.00
N ILE A 226 14.54 -14.15 -20.65
CA ILE A 226 15.08 -12.88 -20.12
C ILE A 226 13.98 -11.80 -20.02
N VAL A 227 13.08 -11.70 -21.00
CA VAL A 227 11.96 -10.74 -21.00
C VAL A 227 10.91 -11.11 -19.95
N ASP A 228 10.67 -12.40 -19.76
CA ASP A 228 9.73 -12.90 -18.76
C ASP A 228 10.28 -12.68 -17.34
N ALA A 229 11.59 -12.86 -17.15
CA ALA A 229 12.29 -12.54 -15.92
C ALA A 229 12.49 -11.02 -15.69
N ALA A 230 12.32 -10.19 -16.73
CA ALA A 230 12.49 -8.75 -16.62
C ALA A 230 11.39 -8.15 -15.73
N GLY A 231 11.82 -7.33 -14.79
CA GLY A 231 10.91 -6.70 -13.83
C GLY A 231 10.15 -5.53 -14.43
N TRP A 232 9.84 -4.60 -13.54
CA TRP A 232 9.14 -3.36 -13.81
C TRP A 232 10.08 -2.21 -13.47
N ALA A 233 10.06 -1.16 -14.29
CA ALA A 233 10.80 0.06 -14.03
C ALA A 233 9.81 1.19 -13.75
N ALA A 234 9.98 1.87 -12.61
CA ALA A 234 9.27 3.10 -12.28
C ALA A 234 10.24 4.27 -12.41
N ALA A 235 9.91 5.28 -13.23
CA ALA A 235 10.79 6.40 -13.51
C ALA A 235 10.03 7.73 -13.60
N SER A 236 10.69 8.80 -13.15
CA SER A 236 10.24 10.18 -13.22
C SER A 236 11.45 11.10 -13.45
N GLN A 237 11.22 12.41 -13.57
CA GLN A 237 12.31 13.39 -13.64
C GLN A 237 13.15 13.50 -12.36
N TRP A 238 12.67 12.93 -11.24
CA TRP A 238 13.37 12.96 -9.93
C TRP A 238 14.07 11.65 -9.59
N GLY A 239 14.10 10.68 -10.50
CA GLY A 239 14.76 9.40 -10.31
C GLY A 239 13.93 8.23 -10.82
N GLY A 240 14.40 7.03 -10.53
CA GLY A 240 13.69 5.80 -10.86
C GLY A 240 14.30 4.59 -10.18
N PHE A 241 13.55 3.49 -10.19
CA PHE A 241 13.95 2.22 -9.62
C PHE A 241 13.33 1.05 -10.38
N VAL A 242 13.94 -0.11 -10.26
CA VAL A 242 13.44 -1.37 -10.82
C VAL A 242 12.90 -2.24 -9.70
N PHE A 243 11.84 -2.99 -9.97
CA PHE A 243 11.22 -3.89 -9.01
C PHE A 243 10.62 -5.12 -9.67
N ARG A 244 10.49 -6.20 -8.91
CA ARG A 244 9.81 -7.43 -9.34
C ARG A 244 8.51 -7.61 -8.54
N GLU A 245 7.57 -8.34 -9.12
CA GLU A 245 6.36 -8.78 -8.41
C GLU A 245 6.80 -9.81 -7.35
N ALA A 246 6.29 -9.72 -6.13
CA ALA A 246 6.69 -10.60 -5.03
C ALA A 246 6.06 -12.00 -5.21
N GLY A 247 6.53 -12.75 -6.20
CA GLY A 247 6.06 -14.08 -6.58
C GLY A 247 7.12 -15.19 -6.53
N GLU A 248 8.38 -14.86 -6.25
CA GLU A 248 9.42 -15.86 -5.98
C GLU A 248 9.89 -15.68 -4.54
N ILE A 249 9.12 -16.22 -3.61
CA ILE A 249 9.75 -16.83 -2.44
C ILE A 249 10.40 -18.08 -3.01
N VAL A 250 11.69 -18.01 -3.35
CA VAL A 250 12.50 -19.21 -3.41
C VAL A 250 12.33 -19.82 -2.03
N LEU A 251 11.62 -20.94 -1.96
CA LEU A 251 11.64 -21.78 -0.77
C LEU A 251 13.11 -22.17 -0.63
N GLU A 252 13.87 -21.41 0.16
CA GLU A 252 15.09 -21.95 0.74
C GLU A 252 14.61 -23.17 1.51
N GLU A 253 14.90 -24.35 0.97
CA GLU A 253 14.77 -25.60 1.70
C GLU A 253 15.55 -25.39 2.99
N ASP A 254 14.81 -25.33 4.09
CA ASP A 254 15.31 -25.32 5.45
C ASP A 254 16.10 -26.61 5.64
N GLY A 255 17.39 -26.53 5.30
CA GLY A 255 18.39 -27.55 5.56
C GLY A 255 18.56 -27.65 7.06
N GLY A 256 17.66 -28.38 7.70
CA GLY A 256 17.73 -28.71 9.12
C GLY A 256 19.10 -29.34 9.44
N PRO A 257 19.73 -28.99 10.56
CA PRO A 257 21.04 -29.52 10.91
C PRO A 257 20.93 -31.03 11.17
N GLU A 258 21.63 -31.82 10.34
CA GLU A 258 21.89 -33.23 10.60
C GLU A 258 22.49 -33.37 12.01
N GLN A 259 21.75 -34.02 12.91
CA GLN A 259 22.29 -34.48 14.18
C GLN A 259 23.18 -35.71 13.91
N PRO A 260 24.45 -35.71 14.35
CA PRO A 260 25.31 -36.88 14.21
C PRO A 260 24.77 -38.04 15.05
N LEU A 261 24.61 -39.20 14.40
CA LEU A 261 24.31 -40.47 15.06
C LEU A 261 25.46 -40.84 16.01
N ASP A 262 25.14 -40.89 17.30
CA ASP A 262 26.01 -41.35 18.37
C ASP A 262 26.21 -42.87 18.24
N ILE A 263 27.31 -43.27 17.59
CA ILE A 263 27.76 -44.66 17.54
C ILE A 263 28.45 -44.94 18.87
N GLY A 264 27.68 -45.45 19.83
CA GLY A 264 28.20 -45.99 21.07
C GLY A 264 29.05 -47.23 20.81
N GLU A 265 30.37 -47.05 20.78
CA GLU A 265 31.33 -48.14 20.98
C GLU A 265 32.01 -48.00 22.35
N ARG A 266 32.09 -49.16 23.01
CA ARG A 266 33.09 -49.57 24.00
C ARG A 266 32.70 -49.41 25.47
N ASP A 267 32.39 -50.55 26.10
CA ASP A 267 33.25 -51.00 27.20
C ASP A 267 33.23 -52.53 27.31
N GLU A 268 34.32 -53.14 26.84
CA GLU A 268 34.72 -54.51 27.13
C GLU A 268 36.08 -54.43 27.84
N SER A 269 36.07 -54.31 29.17
CA SER A 269 37.13 -54.86 30.01
C SER A 269 36.76 -54.76 31.49
N THR A 270 36.47 -55.89 32.14
CA THR A 270 37.28 -56.32 33.28
C THR A 270 37.08 -57.81 33.52
N ARG A 271 38.19 -58.54 33.44
CA ARG A 271 38.38 -59.87 34.00
C ARG A 271 38.50 -59.74 35.51
N ASP A 272 37.82 -60.59 36.27
CA ASP A 272 38.42 -61.67 37.08
C ASP A 272 37.32 -62.47 37.82
#